data_AF-A0A945HUJ5-F1
#
_entry.id   AF-A0A945HUJ5-F1
#
_cell.length_a   1.000
_cell.length_b   1.000
_cell.length_c   1.000
_cell.angle_alpha   90.00
_cell.angle_beta   90.00
_cell.angle_gamma   90.00
#
_symmetry.space_group_name_H-M   'P 1'
#
loop_
_entity.id
_entity.type
_entity.pdbx_description
1 polymer ?
#
loop_
_entity_poly.entity_id
_entity_poly.type
_entity_poly.pdbx_seq_one_letter_code
_entity_poly.pdbx_strand_id
1 'polypeptide(L)'
;MSGITIKNIAYRGWEKSIEISNSEIKLIVAPEVGRILHFGFLEGENIFYENQEFEGVEFCSGEYYKKDSNIQAPNVGGNRVLPCSEEYFHLLTGSRHVPDPCINASSYTVSCIENGVILESPISKLLGIQIKRTITISEKGTGVNIKQELVKKIAAQNQEIEKIPLTIWSLSKIKTPNISYLPIQENSVFENGFMVPVWPDSKNNATSNIALKSSLLEIKSSENLPQKVGADAKKWVASFIDKHVFVEQFNFDTELKNTYPDHGTSVTIFGNNLFTELECLSPEKTLMIGEKITYDLSWSLQKIDDKNAANRFLETL
;
A
#
# COMPACT_ATOMS: atom_id res chain seq x y z
N MET A 1 -12.22 13.32 -28.77
CA MET A 1 -12.71 13.42 -27.38
C MET A 1 -12.36 12.12 -26.71
N SER A 2 -11.42 12.11 -25.77
CA SER A 2 -11.18 10.93 -24.93
C SER A 2 -10.85 11.45 -23.55
N GLY A 3 -11.90 11.89 -22.87
CA GLY A 3 -11.84 12.26 -21.47
C GLY A 3 -11.78 11.02 -20.59
N ILE A 4 -11.50 11.26 -19.31
CA ILE A 4 -11.56 10.25 -18.26
C ILE A 4 -12.98 9.69 -18.20
N THR A 5 -13.10 8.37 -18.10
CA THR A 5 -14.36 7.65 -17.92
C THR A 5 -14.43 7.15 -16.49
N ILE A 6 -15.57 7.38 -15.83
CA ILE A 6 -15.87 6.91 -14.48
C ILE A 6 -17.23 6.22 -14.53
N LYS A 7 -17.27 4.93 -14.18
CA LYS A 7 -18.50 4.15 -14.24
C LYS A 7 -18.58 3.15 -13.10
N ASN A 8 -19.79 2.96 -12.59
CA ASN A 8 -20.07 1.84 -11.69
C ASN A 8 -20.07 0.53 -12.51
N ILE A 9 -19.43 -0.49 -11.99
CA ILE A 9 -19.35 -1.83 -12.59
C ILE A 9 -19.52 -2.90 -11.52
N ALA A 10 -20.06 -4.04 -11.92
CA ALA A 10 -19.86 -5.28 -11.17
C ALA A 10 -18.45 -5.80 -11.49
N TYR A 11 -17.62 -6.02 -10.47
CA TYR A 11 -16.28 -6.54 -10.62
C TYR A 11 -16.09 -7.74 -9.69
N ARG A 12 -15.96 -8.95 -10.24
CA ARG A 12 -15.72 -10.18 -9.47
C ARG A 12 -16.66 -10.33 -8.25
N GLY A 13 -17.95 -10.06 -8.44
CA GLY A 13 -18.99 -10.13 -7.40
C GLY A 13 -19.14 -8.87 -6.53
N TRP A 14 -18.25 -7.88 -6.62
CA TRP A 14 -18.43 -6.56 -5.99
C TRP A 14 -19.26 -5.65 -6.90
N GLU A 15 -20.52 -5.44 -6.53
CA GLU A 15 -21.53 -4.75 -7.33
C GLU A 15 -21.42 -3.21 -7.32
N LYS A 16 -20.70 -2.65 -6.36
CA LYS A 16 -20.54 -1.19 -6.14
C LYS A 16 -19.16 -0.69 -6.56
N SER A 17 -18.41 -1.51 -7.32
CA SER A 17 -17.07 -1.14 -7.79
C SER A 17 -17.14 0.01 -8.81
N ILE A 18 -16.10 0.84 -8.82
CA ILE A 18 -15.97 1.97 -9.74
C ILE A 18 -14.74 1.76 -10.62
N GLU A 19 -14.93 1.70 -11.93
CA GLU A 19 -13.85 1.78 -12.90
C GLU A 19 -13.54 3.25 -13.20
N ILE A 20 -12.26 3.60 -13.17
CA ILE A 20 -11.70 4.90 -13.56
C ILE A 20 -10.70 4.64 -14.68
N SER A 21 -10.94 5.17 -15.88
CA SER A 21 -10.10 4.88 -17.05
C SER A 21 -9.86 6.10 -17.93
N ASN A 22 -8.72 6.12 -18.62
CA ASN A 22 -8.42 7.04 -19.72
C ASN A 22 -8.07 6.21 -20.97
N SER A 23 -7.45 6.81 -22.00
CA SER A 23 -7.08 6.06 -23.21
C SER A 23 -5.96 5.02 -23.02
N GLU A 24 -5.27 5.00 -21.87
CA GLU A 24 -4.07 4.19 -21.64
C GLU A 24 -4.24 3.20 -20.48
N ILE A 25 -4.89 3.60 -19.38
CA ILE A 25 -4.98 2.82 -18.13
C ILE A 25 -6.41 2.67 -17.64
N LYS A 26 -6.61 1.66 -16.78
CA LYS A 26 -7.82 1.50 -15.95
C LYS A 26 -7.46 1.15 -14.51
N LEU A 27 -8.24 1.70 -13.59
CA LEU A 27 -8.25 1.34 -12.17
C LEU A 27 -9.64 0.87 -11.78
N ILE A 28 -9.72 -0.05 -10.82
CA ILE A 28 -10.99 -0.46 -10.21
C ILE A 28 -10.88 -0.29 -8.70
N VAL A 29 -11.80 0.52 -8.17
CA VAL A 29 -11.95 0.79 -6.75
C VAL A 29 -13.17 0.04 -6.24
N ALA A 30 -12.97 -0.81 -5.23
CA ALA A 30 -14.04 -1.60 -4.61
C ALA A 30 -14.31 -1.06 -3.18
N PRO A 31 -15.31 -0.18 -3.02
CA PRO A 31 -15.64 0.38 -1.70
C PRO A 31 -16.08 -0.68 -0.70
N GLU A 32 -16.67 -1.80 -1.13
CA GLU A 32 -17.11 -2.91 -0.26
C GLU A 32 -15.99 -3.51 0.61
N VAL A 33 -14.75 -3.38 0.13
CA VAL A 33 -13.53 -3.84 0.81
C VAL A 33 -12.50 -2.73 1.04
N GLY A 34 -12.85 -1.48 0.72
CA GLY A 34 -12.02 -0.28 0.97
C GLY A 34 -10.72 -0.18 0.18
N ARG A 35 -10.65 -0.76 -1.04
CA ARG A 35 -9.39 -0.96 -1.76
C ARG A 35 -9.43 -0.55 -3.23
N ILE A 36 -8.25 -0.25 -3.77
CA ILE A 36 -8.01 -0.27 -5.22
C ILE A 36 -7.60 -1.71 -5.55
N LEU A 37 -8.43 -2.47 -6.28
CA LEU A 37 -8.17 -3.89 -6.57
C LEU A 37 -7.47 -4.10 -7.90
N HIS A 38 -7.70 -3.20 -8.87
CA HIS A 38 -7.14 -3.31 -10.21
C HIS A 38 -6.33 -2.08 -10.58
N PHE A 39 -5.16 -2.30 -11.16
CA PHE A 39 -4.44 -1.30 -11.95
C PHE A 39 -3.74 -1.98 -13.13
N GLY A 40 -3.84 -1.38 -14.32
CA GLY A 40 -3.20 -1.89 -15.52
C GLY A 40 -3.47 -0.99 -16.71
N PHE A 41 -2.87 -1.33 -17.86
CA PHE A 41 -3.27 -0.73 -19.14
C PHE A 41 -4.75 -1.01 -19.42
N LEU A 42 -5.41 -0.15 -20.19
CA LEU A 42 -6.85 -0.20 -20.46
C LEU A 42 -7.30 -1.61 -20.93
N GLU A 43 -6.58 -2.17 -21.90
CA GLU A 43 -6.78 -3.52 -22.43
C GLU A 43 -5.75 -4.53 -21.88
N GLY A 44 -5.05 -4.17 -20.81
CA GLY A 44 -4.02 -5.00 -20.17
C GLY A 44 -4.54 -5.77 -18.96
N GLU A 45 -3.67 -6.64 -18.47
CA GLU A 45 -3.86 -7.40 -17.23
C GLU A 45 -3.73 -6.51 -15.99
N ASN A 46 -4.36 -6.96 -14.90
CA ASN A 46 -4.15 -6.39 -13.57
C ASN A 46 -2.73 -6.70 -13.08
N ILE A 47 -1.98 -5.70 -12.62
CA ILE A 47 -0.69 -5.92 -11.96
C ILE A 47 -0.83 -6.32 -10.48
N PHE A 48 -1.95 -5.97 -9.85
CA PHE A 48 -2.18 -6.24 -8.45
C PHE A 48 -2.60 -7.69 -8.21
N TYR A 49 -2.10 -8.27 -7.13
CA TYR A 49 -2.58 -9.54 -6.62
C TYR A 49 -3.99 -9.35 -6.04
N GLU A 50 -4.87 -10.30 -6.35
CA GLU A 50 -6.24 -10.38 -5.87
C GLU A 50 -6.46 -11.79 -5.34
N ASN A 51 -7.01 -11.90 -4.14
CA ASN A 51 -7.33 -13.20 -3.55
C ASN A 51 -8.75 -13.59 -3.91
N GLN A 52 -8.88 -14.66 -4.71
CA GLN A 52 -10.17 -15.17 -5.19
C GLN A 52 -11.13 -15.56 -4.05
N GLU A 53 -10.62 -15.91 -2.87
CA GLU A 53 -11.47 -16.22 -1.70
C GLU A 53 -12.35 -15.03 -1.27
N PHE A 54 -11.94 -13.80 -1.60
CA PHE A 54 -12.65 -12.59 -1.21
C PHE A 54 -13.57 -12.04 -2.30
N GLU A 55 -13.65 -12.66 -3.47
CA GLU A 55 -14.54 -12.20 -4.56
C GLU A 55 -15.98 -12.07 -4.06
N GLY A 56 -16.57 -10.88 -4.26
CA GLY A 56 -17.92 -10.54 -3.82
C GLY A 56 -18.13 -10.39 -2.31
N VAL A 57 -17.06 -10.45 -1.49
CA VAL A 57 -17.18 -10.22 -0.05
C VAL A 57 -17.46 -8.74 0.23
N GLU A 58 -18.54 -8.44 0.93
CA GLU A 58 -18.82 -7.12 1.48
C GLU A 58 -18.51 -7.10 2.98
N PHE A 59 -17.61 -6.22 3.41
CA PHE A 59 -17.28 -6.11 4.82
C PHE A 59 -18.29 -5.27 5.59
N CYS A 60 -18.70 -5.80 6.75
CA CYS A 60 -19.45 -5.05 7.75
C CYS A 60 -18.57 -3.94 8.35
N SER A 61 -19.09 -2.71 8.34
CA SER A 61 -18.35 -1.55 8.83
C SER A 61 -18.08 -1.63 10.33
N GLY A 62 -16.80 -1.56 10.70
CA GLY A 62 -16.34 -1.55 12.09
C GLY A 62 -16.39 -2.90 12.80
N GLU A 63 -16.50 -4.01 12.05
CA GLU A 63 -16.43 -5.37 12.59
C GLU A 63 -15.15 -6.09 12.19
N TYR A 64 -14.70 -7.02 13.03
CA TYR A 64 -13.62 -7.91 12.67
C TYR A 64 -14.06 -8.88 11.58
N TYR A 65 -13.23 -9.03 10.55
CA TYR A 65 -13.36 -10.16 9.64
C TYR A 65 -13.09 -11.47 10.39
N LYS A 66 -13.95 -12.46 10.15
CA LYS A 66 -13.86 -13.79 10.76
C LYS A 66 -13.98 -14.86 9.69
N LYS A 67 -13.15 -15.89 9.80
CA LYS A 67 -13.26 -17.14 9.03
C LYS A 67 -13.23 -18.30 10.01
N ASP A 68 -14.19 -19.21 9.89
CA ASP A 68 -14.34 -20.35 10.80
C ASP A 68 -14.36 -19.91 12.28
N SER A 69 -15.09 -18.81 12.56
CA SER A 69 -15.18 -18.15 13.88
C SER A 69 -13.88 -17.52 14.42
N ASN A 70 -12.75 -17.61 13.71
CA ASN A 70 -11.48 -17.01 14.10
C ASN A 70 -11.33 -15.61 13.50
N ILE A 71 -10.91 -14.64 14.33
CA ILE A 71 -10.56 -13.29 13.89
C ILE A 71 -9.23 -13.35 13.13
N GLN A 72 -9.19 -12.76 11.94
CA GLN A 72 -7.97 -12.67 11.15
C GLN A 72 -7.97 -11.42 10.26
N ALA A 73 -6.78 -11.00 9.82
CA ALA A 73 -6.66 -9.95 8.83
C ALA A 73 -7.05 -10.48 7.43
N PRO A 74 -8.01 -9.86 6.73
CA PRO A 74 -8.37 -10.30 5.38
C PRO A 74 -7.25 -9.99 4.38
N ASN A 75 -6.80 -11.01 3.66
CA ASN A 75 -5.82 -10.89 2.60
C ASN A 75 -6.51 -10.72 1.23
N VAL A 76 -7.25 -9.61 1.06
CA VAL A 76 -8.05 -9.35 -0.16
C VAL A 76 -7.18 -9.15 -1.41
N GLY A 77 -6.03 -8.46 -1.26
CA GLY A 77 -5.23 -8.02 -2.41
C GLY A 77 -5.23 -6.50 -2.58
N GLY A 78 -4.83 -6.05 -3.77
CA GLY A 78 -4.87 -4.67 -4.21
C GLY A 78 -3.96 -3.72 -3.43
N ASN A 79 -4.32 -2.43 -3.46
CA ASN A 79 -3.72 -1.39 -2.65
C ASN A 79 -4.64 -0.97 -1.49
N ARG A 80 -4.06 -0.85 -0.29
CA ARG A 80 -4.73 -0.45 0.97
C ARG A 80 -3.87 0.50 1.81
N VAL A 81 -4.44 0.98 2.91
CA VAL A 81 -3.72 1.77 3.93
C VAL A 81 -3.92 1.14 5.31
N LEU A 82 -2.88 1.17 6.14
CA LEU A 82 -2.91 0.86 7.57
C LEU A 82 -2.49 2.10 8.38
N PRO A 83 -3.03 2.30 9.59
CA PRO A 83 -2.92 3.57 10.32
C PRO A 83 -1.73 3.67 11.29
N CYS A 84 -0.97 2.58 11.45
CA CYS A 84 0.20 2.51 12.33
C CYS A 84 1.07 1.30 11.96
N SER A 85 2.29 1.26 12.49
CA SER A 85 3.26 0.18 12.34
C SER A 85 2.73 -1.14 12.95
N GLU A 86 3.10 -2.27 12.35
CA GLU A 86 2.63 -3.62 12.77
C GLU A 86 2.90 -3.92 14.24
N GLU A 87 4.00 -3.40 14.79
CA GLU A 87 4.37 -3.59 16.18
C GLU A 87 3.27 -3.14 17.16
N TYR A 88 2.42 -2.20 16.79
CA TYR A 88 1.35 -1.68 17.65
C TYR A 88 0.05 -2.50 17.59
N PHE A 89 -0.09 -3.46 16.67
CA PHE A 89 -1.36 -4.18 16.48
C PHE A 89 -1.79 -4.96 17.72
N HIS A 90 -0.82 -5.52 18.47
CA HIS A 90 -1.13 -6.23 19.71
C HIS A 90 -1.75 -5.33 20.79
N LEU A 91 -1.41 -4.04 20.81
CA LEU A 91 -2.02 -3.05 21.71
C LEU A 91 -3.44 -2.67 21.25
N LEU A 92 -3.70 -2.73 19.94
CA LEU A 92 -5.00 -2.38 19.35
C LEU A 92 -6.03 -3.52 19.47
N THR A 93 -5.61 -4.75 19.16
CA THR A 93 -6.53 -5.87 18.92
C THR A 93 -6.20 -7.11 19.75
N GLY A 94 -5.12 -7.07 20.54
CA GLY A 94 -4.60 -8.24 21.25
C GLY A 94 -3.86 -9.24 20.35
N SER A 95 -3.68 -8.93 19.07
CA SER A 95 -2.96 -9.79 18.11
C SER A 95 -1.96 -8.99 17.28
N ARG A 96 -0.74 -9.54 17.13
CA ARG A 96 0.29 -8.96 16.25
C ARG A 96 -0.12 -8.91 14.77
N HIS A 97 -1.03 -9.79 14.34
CA HIS A 97 -1.35 -9.96 12.92
C HIS A 97 -2.69 -9.34 12.52
N VAL A 98 -3.44 -8.76 13.47
CA VAL A 98 -4.77 -8.20 13.22
C VAL A 98 -4.72 -6.68 13.38
N PRO A 99 -4.75 -5.90 12.29
CA PRO A 99 -4.81 -4.45 12.37
C PRO A 99 -6.20 -3.97 12.76
N ASP A 100 -6.36 -2.64 12.85
CA ASP A 100 -7.66 -2.00 13.08
C ASP A 100 -8.73 -2.47 12.05
N PRO A 101 -9.82 -3.12 12.51
CA PRO A 101 -10.83 -3.67 11.62
C PRO A 101 -11.65 -2.59 10.89
N CYS A 102 -11.79 -1.40 11.48
CA CYS A 102 -12.49 -0.28 10.85
C CYS A 102 -11.74 0.22 9.61
N ILE A 103 -10.42 0.00 9.57
CA ILE A 103 -9.58 0.43 8.46
C ILE A 103 -9.33 -0.71 7.48
N ASN A 104 -8.98 -1.90 7.97
CA ASN A 104 -8.50 -2.99 7.11
C ASN A 104 -9.60 -3.97 6.64
N ALA A 105 -10.74 -4.01 7.32
CA ALA A 105 -11.80 -4.99 7.13
C ALA A 105 -13.20 -4.35 7.19
N SER A 106 -13.39 -3.24 6.49
CA SER A 106 -14.66 -2.51 6.45
C SER A 106 -14.94 -1.98 5.05
N SER A 107 -16.22 -1.84 4.73
CA SER A 107 -16.66 -1.06 3.58
C SER A 107 -16.40 0.42 3.81
N TYR A 108 -15.99 1.11 2.76
CA TYR A 108 -15.71 2.54 2.71
C TYR A 108 -16.83 3.24 1.95
N THR A 109 -17.09 4.50 2.28
CA THR A 109 -17.94 5.33 1.43
C THR A 109 -17.14 5.83 0.24
N VAL A 110 -17.80 5.96 -0.92
CA VAL A 110 -17.18 6.46 -2.14
C VAL A 110 -17.99 7.59 -2.75
N SER A 111 -17.31 8.60 -3.28
CA SER A 111 -17.91 9.64 -4.09
C SER A 111 -17.08 9.88 -5.36
N CYS A 112 -17.75 9.99 -6.50
CA CYS A 112 -17.09 10.31 -7.77
C CYS A 112 -16.78 11.80 -7.84
N ILE A 113 -15.62 12.12 -8.39
CA ILE A 113 -15.18 13.48 -8.75
C ILE A 113 -14.79 13.50 -10.23
N GLU A 114 -14.47 14.66 -10.79
CA GLU A 114 -14.25 14.85 -12.23
C GLU A 114 -13.26 13.85 -12.85
N ASN A 115 -12.14 13.58 -12.16
CA ASN A 115 -11.05 12.74 -12.65
C ASN A 115 -10.73 11.53 -11.76
N GLY A 116 -11.69 11.09 -10.93
CA GLY A 116 -11.52 9.90 -10.11
C GLY A 116 -12.54 9.79 -8.97
N VAL A 117 -12.09 9.35 -7.80
CA VAL A 117 -12.97 9.10 -6.64
C VAL A 117 -12.35 9.57 -5.32
N ILE A 118 -13.20 9.79 -4.34
CA ILE A 118 -12.83 9.96 -2.94
C ILE A 118 -13.37 8.75 -2.17
N LEU A 119 -12.47 8.01 -1.51
CA LEU A 119 -12.79 6.96 -0.56
C LEU A 119 -12.63 7.47 0.87
N GLU A 120 -13.60 7.16 1.74
CA GLU A 120 -13.54 7.48 3.16
C GLU A 120 -13.84 6.24 4.01
N SER A 121 -12.94 5.95 4.95
CA SER A 121 -13.12 4.88 5.91
C SER A 121 -14.25 5.25 6.90
N PRO A 122 -14.83 4.27 7.60
CA PRO A 122 -15.53 4.58 8.85
C PRO A 122 -14.56 5.19 9.86
N ILE A 123 -15.10 5.85 10.87
CA ILE A 123 -14.31 6.30 12.02
C ILE A 123 -13.93 5.06 12.84
N SER A 124 -12.63 4.87 13.04
CA SER A 124 -12.13 3.81 13.91
C SER A 124 -12.60 4.00 15.34
N LYS A 125 -13.22 2.96 15.90
CA LYS A 125 -13.60 2.91 17.32
C LYS A 125 -12.39 2.67 18.24
N LEU A 126 -11.28 2.17 17.71
CA LEU A 126 -10.07 1.88 18.46
C LEU A 126 -9.18 3.13 18.53
N LEU A 127 -8.80 3.65 17.37
CA LEU A 127 -7.87 4.77 17.22
C LEU A 127 -8.54 6.14 17.22
N GLY A 128 -9.86 6.21 16.96
CA GLY A 128 -10.58 7.46 16.84
C GLY A 128 -10.25 8.25 15.57
N ILE A 129 -9.73 7.57 14.53
CA ILE A 129 -9.25 8.18 13.29
C ILE A 129 -10.17 7.86 12.10
N GLN A 130 -10.10 8.69 11.07
CA GLN A 130 -10.73 8.44 9.77
C GLN A 130 -9.68 8.64 8.66
N ILE A 131 -9.69 7.74 7.68
CA ILE A 131 -8.84 7.84 6.49
C ILE A 131 -9.67 8.34 5.32
N LYS A 132 -9.15 9.33 4.60
CA LYS A 132 -9.68 9.82 3.34
C LYS A 132 -8.63 9.66 2.26
N ARG A 133 -9.00 9.08 1.11
CA ARG A 133 -8.13 8.90 -0.05
C ARG A 133 -8.79 9.52 -1.27
N THR A 134 -8.15 10.53 -1.84
CA THR A 134 -8.56 11.10 -3.14
C THR A 134 -7.71 10.48 -4.22
N ILE A 135 -8.31 9.65 -5.06
CA ILE A 135 -7.65 8.86 -6.10
C ILE A 135 -8.04 9.46 -7.44
N THR A 136 -7.08 9.98 -8.19
CA THR A 136 -7.30 10.61 -9.49
C THR A 136 -6.36 10.08 -10.54
N ILE A 137 -6.77 10.13 -11.80
CA ILE A 137 -5.90 9.83 -12.94
C ILE A 137 -5.63 11.07 -13.78
N SER A 138 -4.51 11.03 -14.50
CA SER A 138 -4.17 12.02 -15.52
C SER A 138 -5.08 11.85 -16.73
N GLU A 139 -5.41 12.94 -17.43
CA GLU A 139 -6.22 12.90 -18.65
C GLU A 139 -5.57 12.03 -19.75
N LYS A 140 -4.23 12.04 -19.80
CA LYS A 140 -3.39 11.23 -20.69
C LYS A 140 -2.25 10.61 -19.90
N GLY A 141 -1.61 9.56 -20.43
CA GLY A 141 -0.56 8.86 -19.72
C GLY A 141 -1.09 7.84 -18.72
N THR A 142 -0.16 7.28 -17.95
CA THR A 142 -0.44 6.27 -16.92
C THR A 142 -0.44 6.85 -15.50
N GLY A 143 -0.44 8.17 -15.36
CA GLY A 143 -0.25 8.85 -14.09
C GLY A 143 -1.48 8.74 -13.19
N VAL A 144 -1.32 8.20 -11.99
CA VAL A 144 -2.32 8.16 -10.93
C VAL A 144 -1.80 8.98 -9.76
N ASN A 145 -2.65 9.79 -9.12
CA ASN A 145 -2.33 10.47 -7.87
C ASN A 145 -3.26 10.01 -6.76
N ILE A 146 -2.71 9.74 -5.59
CA ILE A 146 -3.46 9.34 -4.41
C ILE A 146 -3.08 10.27 -3.27
N LYS A 147 -3.95 11.22 -2.96
CA LYS A 147 -3.82 12.06 -1.77
C LYS A 147 -4.45 11.37 -0.58
N GLN A 148 -3.68 11.18 0.49
CA GLN A 148 -4.14 10.45 1.67
C GLN A 148 -4.12 11.35 2.88
N GLU A 149 -5.21 11.33 3.64
CA GLU A 149 -5.34 12.03 4.91
C GLU A 149 -5.76 11.04 5.98
N LEU A 150 -5.08 11.06 7.12
CA LEU A 150 -5.48 10.38 8.34
C LEU A 150 -5.77 11.46 9.38
N VAL A 151 -7.03 11.58 9.79
CA VAL A 151 -7.50 12.65 10.68
C VAL A 151 -7.97 12.04 12.00
N LYS A 152 -7.53 12.58 13.14
CA LYS A 152 -8.07 12.22 14.45
C LYS A 152 -9.42 12.91 14.65
N LYS A 153 -10.49 12.14 14.73
CA LYS A 153 -11.89 12.63 14.79
C LYS A 153 -12.44 12.61 16.21
N ILE A 154 -12.13 11.57 16.96
CA ILE A 154 -12.57 11.33 18.33
C ILE A 154 -11.42 10.75 19.16
N ALA A 155 -11.58 10.69 20.48
CA ALA A 155 -10.63 10.00 21.34
C ALA A 155 -10.52 8.51 20.97
N ALA A 156 -9.33 7.93 21.15
CA ALA A 156 -9.13 6.49 21.08
C ALA A 156 -9.93 5.79 22.20
N GLN A 157 -10.07 4.46 22.06
CA GLN A 157 -10.83 3.64 22.99
C GLN A 157 -10.33 3.75 24.44
N ASN A 158 -9.02 3.98 24.64
CA ASN A 158 -8.41 4.16 25.95
C ASN A 158 -7.12 5.00 25.87
N GLN A 159 -6.57 5.35 27.03
CA GLN A 159 -5.38 6.20 27.15
C GLN A 159 -4.07 5.54 26.68
N GLU A 160 -4.00 4.21 26.62
CA GLU A 160 -2.81 3.51 26.11
C GLU A 160 -2.78 3.61 24.58
N ILE A 161 -3.92 3.34 23.93
CA ILE A 161 -4.08 3.47 22.48
C ILE A 161 -3.92 4.92 22.02
N GLU A 162 -4.35 5.90 22.84
CA GLU A 162 -4.18 7.33 22.51
C GLU A 162 -2.71 7.74 22.31
N LYS A 163 -1.76 7.00 22.91
CA LYS A 163 -0.33 7.28 22.81
C LYS A 163 0.34 6.65 21.59
N ILE A 164 -0.36 5.76 20.87
CA ILE A 164 0.21 5.05 19.72
C ILE A 164 0.54 6.08 18.62
N PRO A 165 1.79 6.11 18.14
CA PRO A 165 2.14 6.91 16.97
C PRO A 165 1.41 6.39 15.74
N LEU A 166 0.85 7.30 14.96
CA LEU A 166 0.11 6.99 13.75
C LEU A 166 0.98 7.27 12.53
N THR A 167 0.82 6.45 11.49
CA THR A 167 1.46 6.66 10.19
C THR A 167 0.48 6.25 9.09
N ILE A 168 0.59 6.88 7.92
CA ILE A 168 -0.06 6.38 6.73
C ILE A 168 0.86 5.35 6.10
N TRP A 169 0.57 4.07 6.35
CA TRP A 169 1.26 2.95 5.73
C TRP A 169 0.47 2.47 4.52
N SER A 170 0.89 2.86 3.31
CA SER A 170 0.30 2.40 2.05
C SER A 170 0.94 1.10 1.60
N LEU A 171 0.13 0.12 1.20
CA LEU A 171 0.60 -1.20 0.77
C LEU A 171 -0.01 -1.56 -0.58
N SER A 172 0.83 -1.82 -1.58
CA SER A 172 0.45 -2.25 -2.93
C SER A 172 0.86 -3.71 -3.14
N LYS A 173 -0.11 -4.63 -3.23
CA LYS A 173 0.18 -6.06 -3.47
C LYS A 173 0.32 -6.34 -4.96
N ILE A 174 1.54 -6.61 -5.43
CA ILE A 174 1.87 -6.97 -6.80
C ILE A 174 1.83 -8.49 -6.97
N LYS A 175 1.32 -8.96 -8.13
CA LYS A 175 1.36 -10.39 -8.51
C LYS A 175 2.80 -10.92 -8.57
N THR A 176 2.95 -12.23 -8.53
CA THR A 176 4.23 -12.94 -8.73
C THR A 176 4.15 -13.84 -9.96
N PRO A 177 5.28 -14.14 -10.64
CA PRO A 177 6.64 -13.73 -10.31
C PRO A 177 6.93 -12.26 -10.69
N ASN A 178 7.74 -11.58 -9.88
CA ASN A 178 8.20 -10.21 -10.15
C ASN A 178 9.62 -9.99 -9.61
N ILE A 179 10.20 -8.85 -9.97
CA ILE A 179 11.39 -8.31 -9.32
C ILE A 179 11.03 -6.93 -8.82
N SER A 180 11.22 -6.67 -7.53
CA SER A 180 10.93 -5.39 -6.93
C SER A 180 12.21 -4.66 -6.54
N TYR A 181 12.12 -3.34 -6.48
CA TYR A 181 13.26 -2.44 -6.43
C TYR A 181 13.02 -1.29 -5.47
N LEU A 182 14.08 -0.91 -4.75
CA LEU A 182 14.14 0.33 -4.00
C LEU A 182 15.52 0.99 -4.17
N PRO A 183 15.61 2.33 -4.15
CA PRO A 183 16.88 3.03 -4.21
C PRO A 183 17.56 3.06 -2.84
N ILE A 184 18.87 2.87 -2.84
CA ILE A 184 19.75 2.99 -1.66
C ILE A 184 20.32 4.41 -1.61
N GLN A 185 20.27 5.02 -0.43
CA GLN A 185 20.81 6.36 -0.20
C GLN A 185 22.31 6.30 0.09
N GLU A 186 23.08 7.24 -0.47
CA GLU A 186 24.52 7.38 -0.18
C GLU A 186 24.80 7.59 1.32
N ASN A 187 23.95 8.38 1.99
CA ASN A 187 24.00 8.62 3.42
C ASN A 187 22.79 7.98 4.12
N SER A 188 22.66 6.67 3.96
CA SER A 188 21.58 5.91 4.59
C SER A 188 21.73 5.87 6.12
N VAL A 189 20.59 5.82 6.83
CA VAL A 189 20.54 5.53 8.27
C VAL A 189 20.89 4.07 8.59
N PHE A 190 20.83 3.19 7.59
CA PHE A 190 21.18 1.78 7.72
C PHE A 190 22.61 1.52 7.23
N GLU A 191 23.38 0.73 7.99
CA GLU A 191 24.78 0.44 7.69
C GLU A 191 25.01 -0.09 6.27
N ASN A 192 24.11 -0.97 5.79
CA ASN A 192 24.18 -1.54 4.44
C ASN A 192 23.34 -0.78 3.41
N GLY A 193 22.80 0.38 3.76
CA GLY A 193 21.83 1.11 2.94
C GLY A 193 20.38 0.63 3.06
N PHE A 194 20.18 -0.53 3.68
CA PHE A 194 18.89 -1.18 3.90
C PHE A 194 18.96 -2.06 5.16
N MET A 195 17.79 -2.47 5.66
CA MET A 195 17.64 -3.43 6.74
C MET A 195 16.90 -4.70 6.28
N VAL A 196 17.21 -5.81 6.94
CA VAL A 196 16.44 -7.06 6.86
C VAL A 196 15.83 -7.28 8.25
N PRO A 197 14.51 -7.04 8.43
CA PRO A 197 13.87 -7.20 9.73
C PRO A 197 14.04 -8.62 10.29
N VAL A 198 14.30 -8.73 11.59
CA VAL A 198 14.30 -10.00 12.32
C VAL A 198 12.91 -10.22 12.91
N TRP A 199 12.28 -11.33 12.57
CA TRP A 199 10.96 -11.69 13.08
C TRP A 199 11.06 -12.71 14.22
N PRO A 200 10.19 -12.63 15.23
CA PRO A 200 10.21 -13.57 16.35
C PRO A 200 9.58 -14.93 16.03
N ASP A 201 8.70 -14.98 15.03
CA ASP A 201 7.79 -16.07 14.72
C ASP A 201 8.10 -16.76 13.38
N SER A 202 9.00 -16.20 12.57
CA SER A 202 9.37 -16.75 11.28
C SER A 202 10.78 -16.33 10.86
N LYS A 203 11.33 -17.02 9.86
CA LYS A 203 12.61 -16.65 9.26
C LYS A 203 12.35 -15.67 8.11
N ASN A 204 13.03 -14.51 8.16
CA ASN A 204 13.14 -13.63 7.00
C ASN A 204 14.23 -14.14 6.04
N ASN A 205 13.85 -14.47 4.80
CA ASN A 205 14.75 -15.08 3.82
C ASN A 205 15.26 -14.09 2.76
N ALA A 206 15.13 -12.78 3.00
CA ALA A 206 15.54 -11.77 2.02
C ALA A 206 17.03 -11.85 1.65
N THR A 207 17.91 -12.21 2.59
CA THR A 207 19.37 -12.19 2.37
C THR A 207 19.84 -13.08 1.22
N SER A 208 19.10 -14.14 0.86
CA SER A 208 19.45 -15.00 -0.28
C SER A 208 18.89 -14.52 -1.63
N ASN A 209 17.94 -13.57 -1.62
CA ASN A 209 17.16 -13.17 -2.79
C ASN A 209 17.35 -11.70 -3.19
N ILE A 210 18.14 -10.95 -2.40
CA ILE A 210 18.51 -9.57 -2.70
C ILE A 210 19.77 -9.50 -3.57
N ALA A 211 19.85 -8.47 -4.41
CA ALA A 211 21.06 -8.09 -5.12
C ALA A 211 21.19 -6.57 -5.12
N LEU A 212 22.37 -6.07 -4.74
CA LEU A 212 22.69 -4.65 -4.85
C LEU A 212 23.38 -4.40 -6.20
N LYS A 213 22.85 -3.48 -6.99
CA LYS A 213 23.47 -3.00 -8.23
C LYS A 213 23.56 -1.49 -8.19
N SER A 214 24.77 -0.95 -8.11
CA SER A 214 24.97 0.49 -7.92
C SER A 214 24.19 0.97 -6.68
N SER A 215 23.29 1.95 -6.83
CA SER A 215 22.39 2.46 -5.79
C SER A 215 21.01 1.82 -5.82
N LEU A 216 20.85 0.64 -6.42
CA LEU A 216 19.56 -0.04 -6.60
C LEU A 216 19.57 -1.40 -5.89
N LEU A 217 18.71 -1.57 -4.89
CA LEU A 217 18.46 -2.88 -4.28
C LEU A 217 17.36 -3.59 -5.06
N GLU A 218 17.67 -4.77 -5.58
CA GLU A 218 16.71 -5.68 -6.21
C GLU A 218 16.31 -6.77 -5.21
N ILE A 219 15.04 -7.15 -5.19
CA ILE A 219 14.55 -8.35 -4.51
C ILE A 219 13.63 -9.13 -5.45
N LYS A 220 13.93 -10.41 -5.67
CA LYS A 220 13.07 -11.29 -6.50
C LYS A 220 11.93 -11.86 -5.65
N SER A 221 10.73 -11.98 -6.22
CA SER A 221 9.65 -12.72 -5.56
C SER A 221 10.09 -14.16 -5.21
N SER A 222 9.75 -14.63 -4.01
CA SER A 222 10.15 -15.93 -3.48
C SER A 222 9.04 -16.95 -3.73
N GLU A 223 9.40 -18.16 -4.16
CA GLU A 223 8.41 -19.20 -4.44
C GLU A 223 7.73 -19.74 -3.18
N ASN A 224 8.45 -19.86 -2.06
CA ASN A 224 7.94 -20.56 -0.86
C ASN A 224 8.31 -19.91 0.47
N LEU A 225 9.18 -18.90 0.48
CA LEU A 225 9.78 -18.38 1.71
C LEU A 225 9.46 -16.90 1.92
N PRO A 226 8.90 -16.50 3.07
CA PRO A 226 8.67 -15.10 3.35
C PRO A 226 9.99 -14.34 3.45
N GLN A 227 9.98 -13.11 2.95
CA GLN A 227 11.14 -12.24 2.89
C GLN A 227 10.70 -10.79 3.05
N LYS A 228 11.53 -9.97 3.69
CA LYS A 228 11.29 -8.53 3.79
C LYS A 228 12.59 -7.76 3.84
N VAL A 229 12.61 -6.63 3.14
CA VAL A 229 13.65 -5.60 3.25
C VAL A 229 12.99 -4.26 3.56
N GLY A 230 13.73 -3.38 4.24
CA GLY A 230 13.35 -1.99 4.48
C GLY A 230 14.50 -1.05 4.14
N ALA A 231 14.20 0.18 3.75
CA ALA A 231 15.20 1.21 3.49
C ALA A 231 14.63 2.61 3.76
N ASP A 232 15.54 3.59 3.85
CA ASP A 232 15.24 5.01 3.96
C ASP A 232 15.22 5.70 2.58
N ALA A 233 14.58 5.04 1.61
CA ALA A 233 14.42 5.57 0.26
C ALA A 233 13.65 6.91 0.27
N LYS A 234 14.10 7.88 -0.52
CA LYS A 234 13.53 9.24 -0.47
C LYS A 234 12.41 9.53 -1.47
N LYS A 235 12.07 8.59 -2.35
CA LYS A 235 11.22 8.95 -3.48
C LYS A 235 10.31 7.86 -4.02
N TRP A 236 10.82 6.63 -4.17
CA TRP A 236 10.07 5.62 -4.91
C TRP A 236 10.41 4.19 -4.49
N VAL A 237 9.47 3.30 -4.79
CA VAL A 237 9.59 1.84 -4.81
C VAL A 237 8.97 1.35 -6.11
N ALA A 238 9.47 0.25 -6.68
CA ALA A 238 9.00 -0.22 -7.98
C ALA A 238 8.93 -1.75 -8.08
N SER A 239 8.17 -2.24 -9.05
CA SER A 239 8.14 -3.64 -9.43
C SER A 239 8.19 -3.80 -10.95
N PHE A 240 8.99 -4.76 -11.40
CA PHE A 240 9.02 -5.26 -12.77
C PHE A 240 8.25 -6.57 -12.85
N ILE A 241 7.14 -6.55 -13.59
CA ILE A 241 6.22 -7.68 -13.75
C ILE A 241 5.70 -7.73 -15.19
N ASP A 242 5.75 -8.89 -15.84
CA ASP A 242 5.18 -9.14 -17.17
C ASP A 242 5.51 -8.07 -18.22
N LYS A 243 6.78 -7.65 -18.30
CA LYS A 243 7.26 -6.57 -19.18
C LYS A 243 6.67 -5.18 -18.88
N HIS A 244 6.29 -4.96 -17.63
CA HIS A 244 5.83 -3.68 -17.12
C HIS A 244 6.67 -3.27 -15.93
N VAL A 245 6.97 -1.97 -15.82
CA VAL A 245 7.50 -1.37 -14.59
C VAL A 245 6.42 -0.52 -13.96
N PHE A 246 5.95 -0.95 -12.80
CA PHE A 246 5.13 -0.15 -11.90
C PHE A 246 6.03 0.63 -10.96
N VAL A 247 5.86 1.94 -10.92
CA VAL A 247 6.58 2.83 -9.98
C VAL A 247 5.57 3.47 -9.06
N GLU A 248 5.77 3.30 -7.76
CA GLU A 248 5.05 4.01 -6.72
C GLU A 248 6.00 5.04 -6.11
N GLN A 249 5.69 6.32 -6.35
CA GLN A 249 6.41 7.46 -5.80
C GLN A 249 5.65 8.02 -4.60
N PHE A 250 6.39 8.62 -3.67
CA PHE A 250 5.85 9.21 -2.45
C PHE A 250 6.64 10.46 -2.06
N ASN A 251 6.00 11.34 -1.29
CA ASN A 251 6.68 12.49 -0.71
C ASN A 251 7.51 12.05 0.50
N PHE A 252 8.78 12.45 0.54
CA PHE A 252 9.65 12.24 1.69
C PHE A 252 9.90 13.55 2.42
N ASP A 253 9.64 13.56 3.73
CA ASP A 253 9.89 14.72 4.58
C ASP A 253 11.29 14.60 5.20
N THR A 254 12.21 15.44 4.72
CA THR A 254 13.60 15.42 5.20
C THR A 254 13.73 15.97 6.62
N GLU A 255 12.83 16.86 7.04
CA GLU A 255 12.83 17.43 8.39
C GLU A 255 12.36 16.39 9.43
N LEU A 256 11.44 15.51 9.01
CA LEU A 256 10.88 14.43 9.84
C LEU A 256 11.58 13.08 9.66
N LYS A 257 12.75 13.01 9.02
CA LYS A 257 13.45 11.75 8.72
C LYS A 257 13.62 10.81 9.93
N ASN A 258 13.77 11.36 11.13
CA ASN A 258 13.98 10.59 12.37
C ASN A 258 12.68 10.08 13.00
N THR A 259 11.52 10.45 12.47
CA THR A 259 10.22 10.01 12.95
C THR A 259 9.57 9.02 11.99
N TYR A 260 10.27 8.57 10.94
CA TYR A 260 9.81 7.43 10.15
C TYR A 260 9.87 6.14 10.98
N PRO A 261 8.92 5.19 10.76
CA PRO A 261 8.89 3.90 11.45
C PRO A 261 10.21 3.13 11.38
N ASP A 262 10.38 2.13 12.26
CA ASP A 262 11.51 1.18 12.19
C ASP A 262 12.88 1.87 12.01
N HIS A 263 13.16 2.88 12.84
CA HIS A 263 14.42 3.64 12.85
C HIS A 263 14.75 4.43 11.57
N GLY A 264 13.73 4.94 10.86
CA GLY A 264 13.92 5.75 9.65
C GLY A 264 13.47 5.09 8.35
N THR A 265 12.78 3.96 8.44
CA THR A 265 12.28 3.20 7.29
C THR A 265 11.12 3.93 6.62
N SER A 266 11.32 4.36 5.38
CA SER A 266 10.28 5.00 4.55
C SER A 266 9.64 4.05 3.56
N VAL A 267 10.35 2.97 3.19
CA VAL A 267 9.83 1.92 2.32
C VAL A 267 10.22 0.54 2.81
N THR A 268 9.34 -0.40 2.56
CA THR A 268 9.60 -1.83 2.72
C THR A 268 9.13 -2.60 1.49
N ILE A 269 9.77 -3.73 1.23
CA ILE A 269 9.29 -4.72 0.27
C ILE A 269 9.14 -6.03 1.03
N PHE A 270 7.91 -6.51 1.17
CA PHE A 270 7.60 -7.83 1.68
C PHE A 270 7.26 -8.78 0.52
N GLY A 271 7.68 -10.03 0.57
CA GLY A 271 7.34 -11.03 -0.43
C GLY A 271 7.07 -12.40 0.16
N ASN A 272 6.15 -13.13 -0.45
CA ASN A 272 5.87 -14.53 -0.18
C ASN A 272 5.51 -15.26 -1.49
N ASN A 273 4.97 -16.47 -1.38
CA ASN A 273 4.59 -17.32 -2.52
C ASN A 273 3.38 -16.81 -3.34
N LEU A 274 2.65 -15.82 -2.84
CA LEU A 274 1.42 -15.32 -3.46
C LEU A 274 1.59 -13.93 -4.09
N PHE A 275 2.36 -13.06 -3.44
CA PHE A 275 2.47 -11.66 -3.82
C PHE A 275 3.78 -11.03 -3.32
N THR A 276 4.05 -9.83 -3.80
CA THR A 276 5.00 -8.88 -3.21
C THR A 276 4.26 -7.61 -2.79
N GLU A 277 4.41 -7.16 -1.55
CA GLU A 277 3.87 -5.87 -1.10
C GLU A 277 4.97 -4.82 -1.23
N LEU A 278 4.69 -3.78 -2.01
CA LEU A 278 5.43 -2.53 -1.97
C LEU A 278 4.78 -1.66 -0.88
N GLU A 279 5.56 -1.24 0.09
CA GLU A 279 5.06 -0.61 1.30
C GLU A 279 5.72 0.76 1.44
N CYS A 280 4.92 1.83 1.44
CA CYS A 280 5.38 3.21 1.61
C CYS A 280 4.82 3.75 2.92
N LEU A 281 5.67 4.33 3.76
CA LEU A 281 5.33 4.79 5.10
C LEU A 281 5.51 6.30 5.21
N SER A 282 4.55 6.99 5.80
CA SER A 282 4.73 8.39 6.21
C SER A 282 5.53 8.46 7.52
N PRO A 283 6.05 9.65 7.88
CA PRO A 283 6.52 9.88 9.24
C PRO A 283 5.41 9.59 10.26
N GLU A 284 5.81 9.11 11.43
CA GLU A 284 4.92 8.87 12.56
C GLU A 284 4.58 10.18 13.30
N LYS A 285 3.34 10.27 13.77
CA LYS A 285 2.87 11.37 14.63
C LYS A 285 1.77 10.89 15.59
N THR A 286 1.86 11.27 16.86
CA THR A 286 0.74 11.19 17.81
C THR A 286 -0.19 12.38 17.56
N LEU A 287 -1.48 12.13 17.33
CA LEU A 287 -2.45 13.15 16.93
C LEU A 287 -3.42 13.52 18.05
N MET A 288 -3.58 14.82 18.28
CA MET A 288 -4.74 15.37 19.00
C MET A 288 -5.98 15.43 18.10
N ILE A 289 -7.17 15.47 18.69
CA ILE A 289 -8.43 15.60 17.95
C ILE A 289 -8.39 16.84 17.04
N GLY A 290 -8.70 16.64 15.76
CA GLY A 290 -8.64 17.66 14.72
C GLY A 290 -7.31 17.71 13.96
N GLU A 291 -6.23 17.14 14.51
CA GLU A 291 -4.96 17.01 13.79
C GLU A 291 -5.00 15.90 12.74
N LYS A 292 -4.07 15.98 11.79
CA LYS A 292 -3.95 15.02 10.69
C LYS A 292 -2.52 14.73 10.27
N ILE A 293 -2.36 13.62 9.56
CA ILE A 293 -1.21 13.27 8.72
C ILE A 293 -1.67 13.32 7.27
N THR A 294 -0.81 13.82 6.39
CA THR A 294 -1.01 13.79 4.93
C THR A 294 0.14 13.06 4.27
N TYR A 295 -0.15 12.20 3.31
CA TYR A 295 0.87 11.45 2.59
C TYR A 295 0.39 11.17 1.17
N ASP A 296 1.04 11.82 0.20
CA ASP A 296 0.65 11.73 -1.20
C ASP A 296 1.51 10.70 -1.92
N LEU A 297 0.86 9.93 -2.78
CA LEU A 297 1.47 8.95 -3.67
C LEU A 297 1.20 9.31 -5.12
N SER A 298 2.13 8.96 -5.99
CA SER A 298 1.95 9.02 -7.43
C SER A 298 2.37 7.70 -8.06
N TRP A 299 1.54 7.13 -8.92
CA TRP A 299 1.85 5.91 -9.64
C TRP A 299 2.07 6.16 -11.12
N SER A 300 2.94 5.34 -11.71
CA SER A 300 3.10 5.22 -13.15
C SER A 300 3.33 3.77 -13.56
N LEU A 301 2.99 3.46 -14.82
CA LEU A 301 3.15 2.13 -15.40
C LEU A 301 3.79 2.25 -16.77
N GLN A 302 4.94 1.62 -16.97
CA GLN A 302 5.69 1.69 -18.24
C GLN A 302 5.78 0.31 -18.88
N LYS A 303 5.69 0.23 -20.21
CA LYS A 303 6.01 -1.00 -20.96
C LYS A 303 7.51 -1.06 -21.16
N ILE A 304 8.14 -2.09 -20.61
CA ILE A 304 9.60 -2.28 -20.64
C ILE A 304 9.88 -3.77 -20.89
N ASP A 305 10.54 -4.09 -21.99
CA ASP A 305 10.59 -5.46 -22.52
C ASP A 305 11.36 -6.46 -21.66
N ASP A 306 12.38 -6.00 -20.92
CA ASP A 306 13.26 -6.85 -20.15
C ASP A 306 13.79 -6.19 -18.88
N LYS A 307 14.35 -7.03 -18.00
CA LYS A 307 14.92 -6.62 -16.72
C LYS A 307 16.03 -5.57 -16.87
N ASN A 308 16.90 -5.70 -17.87
CA ASN A 308 18.03 -4.78 -18.02
C ASN A 308 17.55 -3.39 -18.43
N ALA A 309 16.52 -3.33 -19.29
CA ALA A 309 15.84 -2.08 -19.62
C ALA A 309 15.11 -1.49 -18.40
N ALA A 310 14.50 -2.33 -17.56
CA ALA A 310 13.88 -1.88 -16.31
C ALA A 310 14.90 -1.24 -15.37
N ASN A 311 16.05 -1.88 -15.16
CA ASN A 311 17.13 -1.33 -14.34
C ASN A 311 17.61 0.04 -14.86
N ARG A 312 17.89 0.15 -16.17
CA ARG A 312 18.31 1.42 -16.77
C ARG A 312 17.26 2.51 -16.61
N PHE A 313 15.98 2.17 -16.76
CA PHE A 313 14.89 3.12 -16.54
C PHE A 313 14.83 3.59 -15.08
N LEU A 314 14.88 2.65 -14.13
CA LEU A 314 14.81 2.97 -12.70
C LEU A 314 16.01 3.78 -12.20
N GLU A 315 17.19 3.60 -12.77
CA GLU A 315 18.38 4.42 -12.49
C GLU A 315 18.23 5.90 -12.90
N THR A 316 17.24 6.22 -13.74
CA THR A 316 16.97 7.62 -14.17
C THR A 316 15.96 8.36 -13.28
N LEU A 317 15.35 7.68 -12.29
CA LEU A 317 14.25 8.21 -11.47
C LEU A 317 14.68 9.02 -10.25
#